data_AF-A0A1I7KGP5-F1
#
_entry.id   AF-A0A1I7KGP5-F1
#
_cell.length_a   1.000
_cell.length_b   1.000
_cell.length_c   1.000
_cell.angle_alpha   90.00
_cell.angle_beta   90.00
_cell.angle_gamma   90.00
#
_symmetry.space_group_name_H-M   'P 1'
#
loop_
_entity.id
_entity.type
_entity.pdbx_description
1 polymer ?
#
loop_
_entity_poly.entity_id
_entity_poly.type
_entity_poly.pdbx_seq_one_letter_code
_entity_poly.pdbx_strand_id
1 'polypeptide(L)'
;MSSSGNGGGDDAPLRPAVKPVPVAPKAGAEGTAGTDGSPEGGQGAGGGVQKGSPCYIVERTKVNSPDPTVRATIRNGDALYLDYVPGPPKRLLVVTPAGGVLGSITSPSMPQLIQCINNGVDYAVVVVGVQGGLIDVQVQPA
;
A
#
# COMPACT_ATOMS: atom_id res chain seq x y z
N MET A 1 2.85 46.69 43.08
CA MET A 1 1.84 45.62 43.24
C MET A 1 1.40 45.23 41.83
N SER A 2 2.15 44.38 41.12
CA SER A 2 2.17 42.90 41.27
C SER A 2 0.79 42.35 40.91
N SER A 3 0.53 41.48 39.93
CA SER A 3 1.32 40.42 39.27
C SER A 3 0.59 40.05 37.95
N SER A 4 1.29 39.83 36.84
CA SER A 4 1.61 38.50 36.25
C SER A 4 0.43 37.52 36.10
N GLY A 5 0.15 37.12 34.86
CA GLY A 5 -0.78 36.03 34.54
C GLY A 5 -0.74 35.65 33.06
N ASN A 6 0.34 34.97 32.68
CA ASN A 6 0.64 34.43 31.36
C ASN A 6 -0.14 33.11 31.13
N GLY A 7 -0.64 32.87 29.91
CA GLY A 7 -1.14 31.56 29.49
C GLY A 7 -1.88 31.72 28.16
N GLY A 8 -1.43 31.21 27.03
CA GLY A 8 -0.47 30.17 26.75
C GLY A 8 -1.03 29.49 25.53
N GLY A 9 -0.51 29.81 24.34
CA GLY A 9 -1.08 29.39 23.07
C GLY A 9 -1.12 27.88 22.95
N ASP A 10 -2.30 27.34 22.69
CA ASP A 10 -2.53 25.96 22.28
C ASP A 10 -2.25 25.85 20.78
N ASP A 11 -1.01 26.16 20.38
CA ASP A 11 -0.48 25.81 19.07
C ASP A 11 -0.18 24.30 19.12
N ALA A 12 -1.24 23.50 18.99
CA ALA A 12 -1.11 22.07 18.80
C ALA A 12 -0.21 21.88 17.57
N PRO A 13 0.94 21.20 17.67
CA PRO A 13 1.78 20.99 16.51
C PRO A 13 0.95 20.21 15.51
N LEU A 14 0.68 20.86 14.37
CA LEU A 14 0.28 20.21 13.13
C LEU A 14 1.22 19.03 12.97
N ARG A 15 0.70 17.82 13.22
CA ARG A 15 1.46 16.59 13.05
C ARG A 15 2.09 16.68 11.66
N PRO A 16 3.41 16.57 11.51
CA PRO A 16 4.01 16.59 10.19
C PRO A 16 3.29 15.54 9.36
N ALA A 17 2.75 15.94 8.20
CA ALA A 17 2.27 15.00 7.22
C ALA A 17 3.41 14.01 6.99
N VAL A 18 3.19 12.74 7.35
CA VAL A 18 4.12 11.66 7.04
C VAL A 18 4.15 11.62 5.51
N LYS A 19 5.20 12.22 4.94
CA LYS A 19 5.43 12.20 3.51
C LYS A 19 5.54 10.72 3.12
N PRO A 20 4.82 10.26 2.07
CA PRO A 20 5.08 8.95 1.51
C PRO A 20 6.57 8.85 1.22
N VAL A 21 7.25 7.92 1.87
CA VAL A 21 8.66 7.68 1.60
C VAL A 21 8.69 7.09 0.19
N PRO A 22 9.32 7.74 -0.80
CA PRO A 22 9.52 7.10 -2.09
C PRO A 22 10.47 5.93 -1.85
N VAL A 23 9.93 4.71 -1.84
CA VAL A 23 10.75 3.49 -1.91
C VAL A 23 11.44 3.50 -3.27
N ALA A 24 12.72 3.87 -3.26
CA ALA A 24 13.58 3.79 -4.42
C ALA A 24 13.61 2.33 -4.92
N PRO A 25 13.55 2.07 -6.23
CA PRO A 25 13.81 0.75 -6.76
C PRO A 25 15.26 0.38 -6.40
N LYS A 26 15.43 -0.70 -5.65
CA LYS A 26 16.75 -1.22 -5.27
C LYS A 26 17.48 -1.68 -6.53
N ALA A 27 18.39 -0.83 -7.00
CA ALA A 27 19.35 -1.17 -8.04
C ALA A 27 20.24 -2.31 -7.53
N GLY A 28 20.00 -3.52 -8.03
CA GLY A 28 20.95 -4.62 -7.92
C GLY A 28 22.01 -4.46 -9.00
N ALA A 29 23.26 -4.25 -8.59
CA ALA A 29 24.41 -4.39 -9.46
C ALA A 29 25.55 -4.97 -8.64
N GLU A 30 25.88 -6.23 -8.91
CA GLU A 30 27.25 -6.74 -8.94
C GLU A 30 27.21 -8.11 -9.64
N GLY A 31 27.46 -8.09 -10.95
CA GLY A 31 27.62 -9.28 -11.79
C GLY A 31 29.08 -9.40 -12.22
N THR A 32 29.75 -10.45 -11.77
CA THR A 32 31.03 -10.89 -12.33
C THR A 32 30.79 -11.77 -13.55
N ALA A 33 31.63 -11.55 -14.56
CA ALA A 33 31.58 -12.07 -15.92
C ALA A 33 31.54 -13.60 -16.06
N GLY A 34 30.84 -14.06 -17.09
CA GLY A 34 30.86 -15.42 -17.64
C GLY A 34 30.32 -15.42 -19.07
N THR A 35 31.07 -16.05 -19.97
CA THR A 35 31.08 -15.98 -21.44
C THR A 35 30.00 -16.79 -22.17
N ASP A 36 29.71 -16.34 -23.40
CA ASP A 36 29.28 -17.07 -24.61
C ASP A 36 27.97 -17.89 -24.64
N GLY A 37 27.00 -17.39 -25.44
CA GLY A 37 25.94 -18.20 -26.05
C GLY A 37 24.58 -17.51 -26.18
N SER A 38 24.22 -17.06 -27.39
CA SER A 38 22.84 -16.70 -27.79
C SER A 38 21.99 -17.98 -28.03
N PRO A 39 20.63 -17.94 -28.08
CA PRO A 39 19.68 -16.83 -27.92
C PRO A 39 18.51 -17.16 -26.94
N GLU A 40 17.49 -16.29 -26.91
CA GLU A 40 16.12 -16.53 -26.42
C GLU A 40 15.82 -16.38 -24.91
N GLY A 41 14.85 -15.50 -24.62
CA GLY A 41 14.17 -15.40 -23.32
C GLY A 41 14.45 -14.09 -22.59
N GLY A 42 13.61 -13.07 -22.83
CA GLY A 42 13.59 -11.86 -22.01
C GLY A 42 13.18 -12.20 -20.58
N GLN A 43 14.17 -12.35 -19.70
CA GLN A 43 13.99 -12.63 -18.28
C GLN A 43 13.65 -11.32 -17.55
N GLY A 44 12.36 -11.06 -17.34
CA GLY A 44 11.91 -10.01 -16.43
C GLY A 44 12.21 -10.42 -14.99
N ALA A 45 13.26 -9.84 -14.41
CA ALA A 45 13.59 -9.98 -12.99
C ALA A 45 12.63 -9.13 -12.13
N GLY A 46 11.40 -9.61 -11.98
CA GLY A 46 10.48 -9.14 -10.94
C GLY A 46 10.54 -10.13 -9.78
N GLY A 47 11.15 -9.73 -8.67
CA GLY A 47 11.19 -10.51 -7.42
C GLY A 47 9.83 -10.57 -6.72
N GLY A 48 8.78 -10.98 -7.44
CA GLY A 48 7.44 -11.15 -6.92
C GLY A 48 7.34 -12.41 -6.06
N VAL A 49 6.39 -12.42 -5.13
CA VAL A 49 6.12 -13.60 -4.31
C VAL A 49 5.74 -14.78 -5.21
N GLN A 50 6.49 -15.88 -5.11
CA GLN A 50 6.27 -17.05 -5.96
C GLN A 50 4.94 -17.73 -5.63
N LYS A 51 4.22 -18.16 -6.67
CA LYS A 51 2.99 -18.94 -6.53
C LYS A 51 3.27 -20.21 -5.72
N GLY A 52 2.63 -20.36 -4.57
CA GLY A 52 2.87 -21.44 -3.60
C GLY A 52 3.55 -20.98 -2.30
N SER A 53 4.05 -19.75 -2.25
CA SER A 53 4.52 -19.13 -1.01
C SER A 53 3.33 -18.80 -0.09
N PRO A 54 3.49 -18.81 1.24
CA PRO A 54 2.43 -18.41 2.16
C PRO A 54 2.01 -16.95 1.98
N CYS A 55 2.85 -16.08 1.41
CA CYS A 55 2.50 -14.70 1.11
C CYS A 55 1.85 -14.50 -0.27
N TYR A 56 1.67 -15.56 -1.06
CA TYR A 56 0.96 -15.48 -2.33
C TYR A 56 -0.55 -15.49 -2.05
N ILE A 57 -1.11 -14.31 -1.76
CA ILE A 57 -2.52 -14.13 -1.40
C ILE A 57 -3.19 -13.34 -2.51
N VAL A 58 -4.16 -13.96 -3.18
CA VAL A 58 -5.00 -13.30 -4.18
C VAL A 58 -6.45 -13.38 -3.73
N GLU A 59 -7.04 -12.24 -3.39
CA GLU A 59 -8.37 -12.19 -2.79
C GLU A 59 -9.16 -10.97 -3.27
N ARG A 60 -10.46 -11.15 -3.48
CA ARG A 60 -11.38 -10.05 -3.76
C ARG A 60 -12.07 -9.58 -2.49
N THR A 61 -12.10 -8.27 -2.29
CA THR A 61 -12.74 -7.63 -1.15
C THR A 61 -13.36 -6.29 -1.56
N LYS A 62 -14.02 -5.63 -0.61
CA LYS A 62 -14.66 -4.33 -0.78
C LYS A 62 -13.94 -3.27 0.05
N VAL A 63 -13.83 -2.07 -0.51
CA VAL A 63 -13.36 -0.91 0.24
C VAL A 63 -14.47 -0.41 1.16
N ASN A 64 -14.16 -0.32 2.45
CA ASN A 64 -14.99 0.25 3.49
C ASN A 64 -14.71 1.74 3.64
N SER A 65 -15.77 2.51 3.85
CA SER A 65 -15.74 3.96 4.05
C SER A 65 -14.88 4.70 3.00
N PRO A 66 -15.19 4.53 1.70
CA PRO A 66 -14.39 5.15 0.65
C PRO A 66 -14.46 6.68 0.75
N ASP A 67 -13.30 7.34 0.73
CA ASP A 67 -13.20 8.79 0.66
C ASP A 67 -13.80 9.26 -0.68
N PRO A 68 -14.80 10.16 -0.68
CA PRO A 68 -15.49 10.56 -1.89
C PRO A 68 -14.61 11.36 -2.87
N THR A 69 -13.60 12.06 -2.36
CA THR A 69 -12.66 12.87 -3.14
C THR A 69 -11.69 11.96 -3.88
N VAL A 70 -11.11 10.98 -3.18
CA VAL A 70 -10.22 9.99 -3.78
C VAL A 70 -11.02 9.07 -4.71
N ARG A 71 -12.19 8.58 -4.29
CA ARG A 71 -13.07 7.74 -5.12
C ARG A 71 -13.40 8.38 -6.46
N ALA A 72 -13.57 9.71 -6.53
CA ALA A 72 -13.86 10.41 -7.78
C ALA A 72 -12.74 10.28 -8.83
N THR A 73 -11.51 9.96 -8.41
CA THR A 73 -10.37 9.77 -9.31
C THR A 73 -10.15 8.31 -9.69
N ILE A 74 -10.82 7.35 -9.04
CA ILE A 74 -10.61 5.91 -9.22
C ILE A 74 -11.47 5.37 -10.37
N ARG A 75 -10.86 4.49 -11.17
CA ARG A 75 -11.50 3.76 -12.28
C ARG A 75 -11.28 2.26 -12.17
N ASN A 76 -12.11 1.50 -12.87
CA ASN A 76 -11.90 0.06 -13.02
C ASN A 76 -10.56 -0.19 -13.72
N GLY A 77 -9.78 -1.13 -13.18
CA GLY A 77 -8.44 -1.47 -13.65
C GLY A 77 -7.32 -0.68 -12.98
N ASP A 78 -7.61 0.34 -12.16
CA ASP A 78 -6.57 1.09 -11.47
C ASP A 78 -5.81 0.20 -10.49
N ALA A 79 -4.48 0.33 -10.50
CA ALA A 79 -3.60 -0.29 -9.54
C ALA A 79 -3.31 0.67 -8.38
N LEU A 80 -3.66 0.24 -7.18
CA LEU A 80 -3.49 0.93 -5.91
C LEU A 80 -2.54 0.10 -5.04
N TYR A 81 -2.18 0.65 -3.88
CA TYR A 81 -1.31 0.00 -2.91
C TYR A 81 -2.07 -0.36 -1.65
N LEU A 82 -1.64 -1.44 -1.00
CA LEU A 82 -2.11 -1.81 0.31
C LEU A 82 -1.12 -1.35 1.37
N ASP A 83 -1.59 -0.51 2.30
CA ASP A 83 -0.77 -0.01 3.41
C ASP A 83 -1.26 -0.58 4.74
N TYR A 84 -0.34 -0.87 5.65
CA TYR A 84 -0.66 -1.38 6.98
C TYR A 84 -0.46 -0.29 8.03
N VAL A 85 -1.55 0.06 8.73
CA VAL A 85 -1.48 0.98 9.86
C VAL A 85 -1.42 0.19 11.16
N PRO A 86 -0.27 0.18 11.86
CA PRO A 86 -0.16 -0.45 13.17
C PRO A 86 -0.91 0.37 14.24
N GLY A 87 -1.43 -0.32 15.25
CA GLY A 87 -2.11 0.28 16.41
C GLY A 87 -3.47 -0.38 16.70
N PRO A 88 -4.15 0.00 17.79
CA PRO A 88 -5.53 -0.42 18.04
C PRO A 88 -6.54 0.57 17.42
N PRO A 89 -7.40 0.15 16.48
CA PRO A 89 -7.42 -1.16 15.81
C PRO A 89 -6.44 -1.22 14.63
N LYS A 90 -5.92 -2.43 14.36
CA LYS A 90 -5.07 -2.70 13.20
C LYS A 90 -5.90 -2.58 11.94
N ARG A 91 -5.39 -1.89 10.91
CA ARG A 91 -6.13 -1.64 9.67
C ARG A 91 -5.25 -1.80 8.46
N LEU A 92 -5.87 -2.25 7.37
CA LEU A 92 -5.31 -2.24 6.04
C LEU A 92 -6.00 -1.11 5.26
N LEU A 93 -5.21 -0.18 4.75
CA LEU A 93 -5.66 0.96 3.97
C LEU A 93 -5.34 0.75 2.50
N VAL A 94 -6.25 1.19 1.63
CA VAL A 94 -6.01 1.25 0.19
C VAL A 94 -5.56 2.66 -0.13
N VAL A 95 -4.38 2.79 -0.73
CA VAL A 95 -3.72 4.06 -0.99
C VAL A 95 -3.45 4.21 -2.48
N THR A 96 -3.72 5.37 -3.04
CA THR A 96 -3.40 5.67 -4.45
C THR A 96 -1.89 5.89 -4.64
N PRO A 97 -1.37 5.77 -5.86
CA PRO A 97 0.02 6.13 -6.15
C PRO A 97 0.39 7.58 -5.81
N ALA A 98 -0.61 8.47 -5.74
CA ALA A 98 -0.45 9.86 -5.33
C ALA A 98 -0.45 10.05 -3.79
N GLY A 99 -0.55 8.97 -3.00
CA GLY A 99 -0.61 9.00 -1.54
C GLY A 99 -1.99 9.29 -0.95
N GLY A 100 -3.04 9.31 -1.77
CA GLY A 100 -4.42 9.51 -1.29
C GLY A 100 -4.98 8.23 -0.67
N VAL A 101 -5.53 8.31 0.54
CA VAL A 101 -6.18 7.17 1.19
C VAL A 101 -7.59 7.01 0.62
N LEU A 102 -7.82 5.93 -0.12
CA LEU A 102 -9.15 5.62 -0.65
C LEU A 102 -10.08 5.13 0.45
N GLY A 103 -9.59 4.31 1.37
CA GLY A 103 -10.42 3.73 2.43
C GLY A 103 -9.72 2.55 3.10
N SER A 104 -10.45 1.74 3.86
CA SER A 104 -9.92 0.52 4.47
C SER A 104 -10.51 -0.73 3.83
N ILE A 105 -9.84 -1.87 3.94
CA ILE A 105 -10.41 -3.16 3.53
C ILE A 105 -10.53 -4.10 4.72
N THR A 106 -11.51 -4.99 4.63
CA THR A 106 -11.63 -6.14 5.55
C THR A 106 -11.49 -7.41 4.74
N SER A 107 -10.56 -8.26 5.13
CA SER A 107 -10.26 -9.52 4.45
C SER A 107 -10.18 -10.65 5.48
N PRO A 108 -10.70 -11.86 5.20
CA PRO A 108 -10.44 -13.03 6.04
C PRO A 108 -8.94 -13.34 6.14
N SER A 109 -8.16 -13.01 5.10
CA SER A 109 -6.71 -13.17 5.07
C SER A 109 -5.95 -12.01 5.73
N MET A 110 -6.63 -11.07 6.39
CA MET A 110 -6.02 -9.87 6.99
C MET A 110 -4.85 -10.18 7.95
N PRO A 111 -4.92 -11.15 8.89
CA PRO A 111 -3.78 -11.46 9.75
C PRO A 111 -2.54 -11.90 8.97
N GLN A 112 -2.74 -12.66 7.88
CA GLN A 112 -1.68 -13.17 7.02
C GLN A 112 -1.10 -12.08 6.13
N LEU A 113 -1.95 -11.22 5.55
CA LEU A 113 -1.54 -10.03 4.80
C LEU A 113 -0.68 -9.11 5.67
N ILE A 114 -1.12 -8.82 6.91
CA ILE A 114 -0.35 -8.01 7.86
C ILE A 114 1.01 -8.67 8.16
N GLN A 115 1.04 -9.98 8.40
CA GLN A 115 2.31 -10.69 8.62
C GLN A 115 3.24 -10.54 7.41
N CYS A 116 2.74 -10.76 6.19
CA CYS A 116 3.54 -10.66 4.97
C CYS A 116 4.04 -9.23 4.71
N ILE A 117 3.21 -8.21 4.91
CA ILE A 117 3.62 -6.80 4.82
C ILE A 117 4.73 -6.49 5.82
N ASN A 118 4.62 -6.96 7.06
CA ASN A 118 5.69 -6.77 8.05
C ASN A 118 6.98 -7.55 7.72
N ASN A 119 6.92 -8.57 6.87
CA ASN A 119 8.08 -9.30 6.35
C ASN A 119 8.67 -8.66 5.08
N GLY A 120 8.15 -7.49 4.66
CA GLY A 120 8.62 -6.77 3.48
C GLY A 120 7.99 -7.22 2.16
N VAL A 121 6.82 -7.85 2.20
CA VAL A 121 6.03 -8.16 1.00
C VAL A 121 5.07 -7.03 0.69
N ASP A 122 5.20 -6.45 -0.49
CA ASP A 122 4.26 -5.46 -1.00
C ASP A 122 3.06 -6.11 -1.68
N TYR A 123 1.90 -5.47 -1.53
CA TYR A 123 0.65 -5.90 -2.17
C TYR A 123 0.08 -4.78 -3.04
N ALA A 124 -0.27 -5.15 -4.27
CA ALA A 124 -1.05 -4.34 -5.17
C ALA A 124 -2.54 -4.61 -4.95
N VAL A 125 -3.35 -3.56 -5.13
CA VAL A 125 -4.80 -3.59 -5.01
C VAL A 125 -5.38 -3.11 -6.34
N VAL A 126 -5.93 -4.03 -7.12
CA VAL A 126 -6.50 -3.72 -8.44
C VAL A 126 -8.00 -3.51 -8.31
N VAL A 127 -8.51 -2.38 -8.82
CA VAL A 127 -9.93 -2.09 -8.82
C VAL A 127 -10.63 -2.96 -9.86
N VAL A 128 -11.52 -3.85 -9.40
CA VAL A 128 -12.26 -4.74 -10.30
C VAL A 128 -13.64 -4.18 -10.66
N GLY A 129 -14.18 -3.27 -9.84
CA GLY A 129 -15.47 -2.65 -10.12
C GLY A 129 -15.80 -1.49 -9.20
N VAL A 130 -16.54 -0.51 -9.73
CA VAL A 130 -17.12 0.61 -8.98
C VAL A 130 -18.61 0.65 -9.27
N GLN A 131 -19.46 0.45 -8.26
CA GLN A 131 -20.92 0.40 -8.41
C GLN A 131 -21.62 1.06 -7.21
N GLY A 132 -22.40 2.12 -7.44
CA GLY A 132 -23.29 2.69 -6.42
C GLY A 132 -22.59 3.14 -5.12
N GLY A 133 -21.30 3.50 -5.18
CA GLY A 133 -20.49 3.85 -4.01
C GLY A 133 -19.72 2.68 -3.38
N LEU A 134 -19.98 1.44 -3.81
CA LEU A 134 -19.17 0.27 -3.49
C LEU A 134 -17.98 0.20 -4.47
N ILE A 135 -16.82 -0.13 -3.93
CA ILE A 135 -15.59 -0.36 -4.71
C ILE A 135 -15.14 -1.77 -4.42
N ASP A 136 -15.21 -2.62 -5.43
CA ASP A 136 -14.68 -3.97 -5.40
C ASP A 136 -13.22 -3.93 -5.87
N VAL A 137 -12.35 -4.54 -5.08
CA VAL A 137 -10.91 -4.59 -5.32
C VAL A 137 -10.39 -6.02 -5.20
N GLN A 138 -9.29 -6.29 -5.89
CA GLN A 138 -8.54 -7.53 -5.79
C GLN A 138 -7.15 -7.23 -5.23
N VAL A 139 -6.86 -7.80 -4.07
CA VAL A 139 -5.53 -7.77 -3.46
C VAL A 139 -4.70 -8.89 -4.08
N GLN A 140 -3.46 -8.59 -4.45
CA GLN A 140 -2.48 -9.55 -4.95
C GLN A 140 -1.05 -9.07 -4.66
N PRO A 141 -0.04 -9.95 -4.61
CA PRO A 141 1.35 -9.51 -4.48
C PRO A 141 1.74 -8.57 -5.63
N ALA A 142 2.54 -7.54 -5.31
CA ALA A 142 3.02 -6.55 -6.29
C ALA A 142 4.14 -7.11 -7.20
#